data_AF-A0A920F536-F1
#
_entry.id   AF-A0A920F536-F1
#
_cell.length_a   1.000
_cell.length_b   1.000
_cell.length_c   1.000
_cell.angle_alpha   90.00
_cell.angle_beta   90.00
_cell.angle_gamma   90.00
#
_symmetry.space_group_name_H-M   'P 1'
#
loop_
_entity.id
_entity.type
_entity.pdbx_description
1 polymer ?
#
loop_
_entity_poly.entity_id
_entity_poly.type
_entity_poly.pdbx_seq_one_letter_code
_entity_poly.pdbx_strand_id
1 'polypeptide(L)'
;MKAGNILESVSLGKNLISLHPNNYSISLLLSKALFRDKKYDEAEEILNDISKKRPTDPFVWYELAEVQGFSNNLIGLHRSRAEYFFLTGRFEAAIMQLREASKLAVNFFEVSESIRTRMEEIYQTTEALKRMG
;
A
#
# COMPACT_ATOMS: atom_id res chain seq x y z
N MET A 1 9.31 20.62 21.28
CA MET A 1 9.19 19.27 21.86
C MET A 1 8.93 18.12 20.84
N LYS A 2 8.56 18.37 19.56
CA LYS A 2 8.16 17.30 18.61
C LYS A 2 9.29 16.44 18.01
N ALA A 3 10.46 17.01 17.70
CA ALA A 3 11.51 16.28 16.95
C ALA A 3 12.21 15.18 17.79
N GLY A 4 12.44 15.42 19.09
CA GLY A 4 13.14 14.46 19.97
C GLY A 4 12.37 13.14 20.17
N ASN A 5 11.05 13.22 20.32
CA ASN A 5 10.20 12.04 20.50
C ASN A 5 10.09 11.20 19.21
N ILE A 6 10.14 11.83 18.03
CA ILE A 6 10.08 11.12 16.74
C ILE A 6 11.35 10.29 16.53
N LEU A 7 12.53 10.86 16.75
CA LEU A 7 13.81 10.14 16.59
C LEU A 7 13.94 8.98 17.57
N GLU A 8 13.53 9.18 18.82
CA GLU A 8 13.48 8.12 19.84
C GLU A 8 12.52 7.00 19.43
N SER A 9 11.32 7.34 18.94
CA SER A 9 10.34 6.36 18.46
C SER A 9 10.85 5.56 17.26
N VAL A 10 11.56 6.17 16.32
CA VAL A 10 12.17 5.47 15.18
C VAL A 10 13.28 4.53 15.66
N SER A 11 14.16 4.99 16.54
CA SER A 11 15.26 4.17 17.08
C SER A 11 14.74 2.96 17.86
N LEU A 12 13.75 3.17 18.73
CA LEU A 12 13.07 2.10 19.46
C LEU A 12 12.40 1.10 18.50
N GLY A 13 11.69 1.59 17.48
CA GLY A 13 11.04 0.73 16.49
C GLY A 13 12.03 -0.14 15.71
N LYS A 14 13.17 0.43 15.29
CA LYS A 14 14.24 -0.33 14.59
C LYS A 14 14.84 -1.43 15.49
N ASN A 15 15.08 -1.13 16.77
CA ASN A 15 15.56 -2.12 17.74
C ASN A 15 14.54 -3.24 17.99
N LEU A 16 13.26 -2.90 18.09
CA LEU A 16 12.22 -3.90 18.34
C LEU A 16 11.98 -4.80 17.12
N ILE A 17 12.08 -4.27 15.90
CA ILE A 17 12.01 -5.08 14.67
C ILE A 17 13.18 -6.06 14.57
N SER A 18 14.40 -5.67 14.96
CA SER A 18 15.54 -6.59 14.89
C SER A 18 15.39 -7.79 15.83
N LEU A 19 14.72 -7.59 16.97
CA LEU A 19 14.38 -8.65 17.91
C LEU A 19 13.16 -9.48 17.46
N HIS A 20 12.24 -8.87 16.71
CA HIS A 20 10.97 -9.47 16.30
C HIS A 20 10.63 -9.16 14.83
N PRO A 21 11.38 -9.70 13.85
CA PRO A 21 11.36 -9.27 12.45
C PRO A 21 10.04 -9.55 11.69
N ASN A 22 9.12 -10.29 12.29
CA ASN A 22 7.82 -10.63 11.71
C ASN A 22 6.62 -10.10 12.52
N ASN A 23 6.86 -9.25 13.52
CA ASN A 23 5.78 -8.70 14.33
C ASN A 23 5.11 -7.52 13.60
N TYR A 24 3.91 -7.79 13.06
CA TYR A 24 3.08 -6.80 12.36
C TYR A 24 2.91 -5.49 13.12
N SER A 25 2.62 -5.55 14.43
CA SER A 25 2.36 -4.35 15.23
C SER A 25 3.60 -3.47 15.35
N ILE A 26 4.78 -4.08 15.54
CA ILE A 26 6.04 -3.36 15.62
C ILE A 26 6.38 -2.74 14.24
N SER A 27 6.21 -3.49 13.15
CA SER A 27 6.42 -2.98 11.79
C SER A 27 5.50 -1.80 11.47
N LEU A 28 4.21 -1.88 11.80
CA LEU A 28 3.27 -0.80 11.59
C LEU A 28 3.59 0.44 12.46
N LEU A 29 4.02 0.24 13.71
CA LEU A 29 4.44 1.35 14.57
C LEU A 29 5.70 2.04 14.01
N LEU A 30 6.66 1.26 13.51
CA LEU A 30 7.85 1.81 12.88
C LEU A 30 7.52 2.58 11.60
N SER A 31 6.66 2.06 10.72
CA SER A 31 6.27 2.79 9.50
C SER A 31 5.60 4.13 9.83
N LYS A 32 4.74 4.17 10.85
CA LYS A 32 4.12 5.42 11.34
C LYS A 32 5.13 6.39 11.95
N ALA A 33 6.13 5.90 12.68
CA ALA A 33 7.20 6.73 13.22
C ALA A 33 8.06 7.33 12.10
N LEU A 34 8.43 6.52 11.10
CA LEU A 34 9.18 6.96 9.92
C LEU A 34 8.40 8.00 9.09
N PHE A 35 7.10 7.78 8.89
CA PHE A 35 6.23 8.75 8.23
C PHE A 35 6.23 10.11 8.96
N ARG A 36 6.13 10.11 10.30
CA ARG A 36 6.20 11.34 11.12
C ARG A 36 7.56 12.02 11.04
N ASP A 37 8.62 11.24 10.84
CA ASP A 37 9.99 11.72 10.60
C ASP A 37 10.24 12.14 9.13
N LYS A 38 9.19 12.12 8.30
CA LYS A 38 9.23 12.41 6.85
C LYS A 38 10.13 11.47 6.04
N LYS A 39 10.42 10.29 6.58
CA LYS A 39 11.16 9.20 5.91
C LYS A 39 10.18 8.33 5.15
N TYR A 40 9.58 8.90 4.11
CA TYR A 40 8.48 8.25 3.39
C TYR A 40 8.92 6.99 2.65
N ASP A 41 10.11 6.98 2.06
CA ASP A 41 10.63 5.80 1.36
C ASP A 41 10.83 4.62 2.31
N GLU A 42 11.45 4.84 3.49
CA GLU A 42 11.61 3.79 4.51
C GLU A 42 10.25 3.31 5.05
N ALA A 43 9.28 4.21 5.22
CA ALA A 43 7.94 3.83 5.65
C ALA A 43 7.20 3.01 4.58
N GLU A 44 7.39 3.36 3.31
CA GLU A 44 6.82 2.66 2.15
C GLU A 44 7.39 1.23 2.05
N GLU A 45 8.70 1.04 2.20
CA GLU A 45 9.32 -0.28 2.19
C GLU A 45 8.69 -1.22 3.22
N ILE A 46 8.51 -0.74 4.45
CA ILE A 46 7.88 -1.52 5.52
C ILE A 46 6.43 -1.86 5.17
N LEU A 47 5.65 -0.88 4.69
CA LEU A 47 4.24 -1.10 4.36
C LEU A 47 4.05 -2.01 3.13
N ASN A 48 4.98 -2.00 2.17
CA ASN A 48 5.02 -2.97 1.07
C ASN A 48 5.24 -4.40 1.57
N ASP A 49 6.09 -4.60 2.57
CA ASP A 49 6.28 -5.94 3.13
C ASP A 49 5.09 -6.39 3.99
N ILE A 50 4.45 -5.46 4.69
CA ILE A 50 3.21 -5.74 5.41
C ILE A 50 2.09 -6.12 4.42
N SER A 51 1.96 -5.43 3.28
CA SER A 51 0.89 -5.70 2.30
C SER A 51 1.03 -7.08 1.65
N LYS A 52 2.25 -7.54 1.38
CA LYS A 52 2.53 -8.91 0.92
C LYS A 52 2.11 -9.97 1.95
N LYS A 53 2.32 -9.70 3.25
CA LYS A 53 1.97 -10.63 4.34
C LYS A 53 0.48 -10.57 4.70
N ARG A 54 -0.20 -9.46 4.42
CA ARG A 54 -1.61 -9.21 4.76
C ARG A 54 -2.37 -8.64 3.55
N PRO A 55 -2.46 -9.38 2.43
CA PRO A 55 -3.02 -8.85 1.18
C PRO A 55 -4.53 -8.57 1.26
N THR A 56 -5.23 -9.16 2.23
CA THR A 56 -6.68 -8.99 2.43
C THR A 56 -7.03 -7.94 3.48
N ASP A 57 -6.04 -7.22 4.00
CA ASP A 57 -6.22 -6.21 5.05
C ASP A 57 -6.34 -4.81 4.41
N PRO A 58 -7.55 -4.24 4.27
CA PRO A 58 -7.72 -2.95 3.61
C PRO A 58 -7.03 -1.80 4.35
N PHE A 59 -6.84 -1.92 5.67
CA PHE A 59 -6.15 -0.88 6.44
C PHE A 59 -4.69 -0.74 6.01
N VAL A 60 -4.02 -1.86 5.71
CA VAL A 60 -2.63 -1.85 5.23
C VAL A 60 -2.51 -1.15 3.89
N TRP A 61 -3.42 -1.43 2.96
CA TRP A 61 -3.44 -0.79 1.64
C TRP A 61 -3.74 0.71 1.71
N TYR A 62 -4.60 1.13 2.65
CA TYR A 62 -4.85 2.54 2.91
C TYR A 62 -3.57 3.25 3.40
N GLU A 63 -2.90 2.71 4.41
CA GLU A 63 -1.66 3.32 4.94
C GLU A 63 -0.56 3.35 3.86
N LEU A 64 -0.39 2.27 3.09
CA LEU A 64 0.59 2.22 2.00
C LEU A 64 0.32 3.28 0.93
N ALA A 65 -0.94 3.46 0.53
CA ALA A 65 -1.33 4.50 -0.40
C ALA A 65 -0.99 5.90 0.14
N GLU A 66 -1.30 6.19 1.41
CA GLU A 66 -0.99 7.49 2.01
C GLU A 66 0.52 7.77 1.94
N VAL A 67 1.37 6.81 2.37
CA VAL A 67 2.83 6.99 2.32
C VAL A 67 3.33 7.18 0.89
N GLN A 68 2.81 6.42 -0.07
CA GLN A 68 3.18 6.51 -1.49
C GLN A 68 2.87 7.87 -2.11
N GLY A 69 1.84 8.55 -1.63
CA GLY A 69 1.55 9.94 -2.01
C GLY A 69 2.63 10.91 -1.53
N PHE A 70 3.24 10.67 -0.37
CA PHE A 70 4.30 11.51 0.19
C PHE A 70 5.71 11.14 -0.34
N SER A 71 5.96 9.88 -0.71
CA SER A 71 7.21 9.45 -1.39
C SER A 71 7.22 9.75 -2.90
N ASN A 72 6.14 10.35 -3.43
CA ASN A 72 5.97 10.64 -4.86
C ASN A 72 5.94 9.37 -5.75
N ASN A 73 5.65 8.19 -5.17
CA ASN A 73 5.39 6.96 -5.91
C ASN A 73 3.94 6.91 -6.39
N LEU A 74 3.61 7.72 -7.41
CA LEU A 74 2.23 7.85 -7.91
C LEU A 74 1.67 6.57 -8.53
N ILE A 75 2.51 5.75 -9.19
CA ILE A 75 2.07 4.45 -9.71
C ILE A 75 1.69 3.52 -8.55
N GLY A 76 2.55 3.43 -7.52
CA GLY A 76 2.28 2.66 -6.31
C GLY A 76 1.01 3.13 -5.61
N LEU A 77 0.88 4.45 -5.40
CA LEU A 77 -0.29 5.10 -4.78
C LEU A 77 -1.60 4.61 -5.38
N HIS A 78 -1.73 4.71 -6.70
CA HIS A 78 -2.95 4.31 -7.39
C HIS A 78 -3.19 2.80 -7.31
N ARG A 79 -2.15 1.97 -7.40
CA ARG A 79 -2.27 0.51 -7.23
C ARG A 79 -2.73 0.14 -5.81
N SER A 80 -2.15 0.74 -4.77
CA SER A 80 -2.55 0.49 -3.38
C SER A 80 -3.98 0.94 -3.09
N ARG A 81 -4.40 2.09 -3.64
CA ARG A 81 -5.81 2.53 -3.55
C ARG A 81 -6.74 1.56 -4.27
N ALA A 82 -6.34 0.99 -5.39
CA ALA A 82 -7.14 0.00 -6.08
C ALA A 82 -7.41 -1.22 -5.20
N GLU A 83 -6.38 -1.73 -4.50
CA GLU A 83 -6.55 -2.85 -3.56
C GLU A 83 -7.45 -2.50 -2.38
N TYR A 84 -7.28 -1.31 -1.80
CA TYR A 84 -8.20 -0.81 -0.76
C TYR A 84 -9.65 -0.79 -1.24
N PHE A 85 -9.90 -0.24 -2.44
CA PHE A 85 -11.24 -0.17 -3.00
C PHE A 85 -11.82 -1.54 -3.35
N PHE A 86 -11.00 -2.45 -3.87
CA PHE A 86 -11.40 -3.83 -4.16
C PHE A 86 -11.84 -4.55 -2.89
N LEU A 87 -11.02 -4.53 -1.84
CA LEU A 87 -11.29 -5.20 -0.56
C LEU A 87 -12.50 -4.62 0.19
N THR A 88 -12.90 -3.39 -0.15
CA THR A 88 -14.07 -2.72 0.42
C THR A 88 -15.30 -2.78 -0.49
N GLY A 89 -15.27 -3.59 -1.55
CA GLY A 89 -16.39 -3.83 -2.46
C GLY A 89 -16.67 -2.70 -3.45
N ARG A 90 -15.80 -1.69 -3.55
CA ARG A 90 -15.93 -0.54 -4.44
C ARG A 90 -15.18 -0.78 -5.75
N PHE A 91 -15.61 -1.79 -6.50
CA PHE A 91 -14.89 -2.29 -7.69
C PHE A 91 -14.69 -1.24 -8.79
N GLU A 92 -15.68 -0.37 -9.04
CA GLU A 92 -15.54 0.71 -10.02
C GLU A 92 -14.45 1.71 -9.64
N ALA A 93 -14.36 2.06 -8.35
CA ALA A 93 -13.31 2.93 -7.84
C ALA A 93 -11.94 2.24 -7.94
N ALA A 94 -11.87 0.92 -7.70
CA ALA A 94 -10.63 0.16 -7.87
C ALA A 94 -10.12 0.22 -9.32
N ILE A 95 -11.00 -0.04 -10.29
CA ILE A 95 -10.69 0.07 -11.72
C ILE A 95 -10.26 1.50 -12.09
N MET A 96 -10.92 2.53 -11.57
CA MET A 96 -10.54 3.91 -11.83
C MET A 96 -9.11 4.20 -11.39
N GLN A 97 -8.72 3.74 -10.20
CA GLN A 97 -7.34 3.90 -9.72
C GLN A 97 -6.34 3.15 -10.61
N LEU A 98 -6.64 1.92 -11.03
CA LEU A 98 -5.76 1.17 -11.94
C LEU A 98 -5.60 1.85 -13.31
N ARG A 99 -6.64 2.54 -13.80
CA ARG A 99 -6.54 3.36 -15.03
C ARG A 99 -5.59 4.55 -14.84
N GLU A 100 -5.65 5.23 -13.70
CA GLU A 100 -4.68 6.30 -13.40
C GLU A 100 -3.25 5.76 -13.28
N ALA A 101 -3.05 4.61 -12.62
CA ALA A 101 -1.76 3.93 -12.57
C ALA A 101 -1.24 3.59 -13.98
N SER A 102 -2.11 3.10 -14.86
CA SER A 102 -1.77 2.70 -16.23
C SER A 102 -1.28 3.87 -17.08
N LYS A 103 -1.90 5.06 -16.96
CA LYS A 103 -1.45 6.28 -17.66
C LYS A 103 -0.02 6.67 -17.30
N LEU A 104 0.40 6.41 -16.07
CA LEU A 104 1.74 6.72 -15.56
C LEU A 104 2.75 5.61 -15.89
N ALA A 105 2.28 4.38 -16.09
CA ALA A 105 3.12 3.20 -16.27
C ALA A 105 3.55 2.93 -17.72
N VAL A 106 3.23 3.81 -18.69
CA VAL A 106 3.39 3.58 -20.14
C VAL A 106 4.77 3.11 -20.59
N ASN A 107 5.84 3.52 -19.89
CA ASN A 107 7.22 3.14 -20.21
C ASN A 107 7.74 1.94 -19.39
N PHE A 108 6.89 1.35 -18.55
CA PHE A 108 7.22 0.25 -17.65
C PHE A 108 6.38 -0.98 -18.02
N PHE A 109 6.88 -1.77 -18.98
CA PHE A 109 6.14 -2.89 -19.56
C PHE A 109 5.60 -3.86 -18.50
N GLU A 110 6.46 -4.35 -17.60
CA GLU A 110 6.06 -5.30 -16.55
C GLU A 110 4.98 -4.72 -15.62
N VAL A 111 5.12 -3.44 -15.27
CA VAL A 111 4.16 -2.75 -14.39
C VAL A 111 2.83 -2.57 -15.11
N SER A 112 2.85 -2.15 -16.38
CA SER A 112 1.66 -2.01 -17.21
C SER A 112 0.90 -3.33 -17.36
N GLU A 113 1.62 -4.44 -17.60
CA GLU A 113 1.00 -5.77 -17.68
C GLU A 113 0.41 -6.22 -16.35
N SER A 114 1.07 -5.92 -15.23
CA SER A 114 0.51 -6.23 -13.91
C SER A 114 -0.79 -5.46 -13.63
N ILE A 115 -0.85 -4.19 -14.06
CA ILE A 115 -2.04 -3.34 -13.89
C ILE A 115 -3.18 -3.85 -14.78
N ARG A 116 -2.90 -4.21 -16.03
CA ARG A 116 -3.89 -4.81 -16.95
C ARG A 116 -4.48 -6.10 -16.38
N THR A 117 -3.60 -7.02 -15.96
CA THR A 117 -3.99 -8.30 -15.35
C THR A 117 -4.89 -8.07 -14.14
N ARG A 118 -4.53 -7.14 -13.25
CA ARG A 118 -5.35 -6.85 -12.07
C ARG A 118 -6.73 -6.26 -12.43
N MET A 119 -6.81 -5.41 -13.44
CA MET A 119 -8.12 -4.92 -13.93
C MET A 119 -9.00 -6.08 -14.42
N GLU A 120 -8.43 -7.02 -15.17
CA GLU A 120 -9.14 -8.21 -15.66
C GLU A 120 -9.67 -9.08 -14.52
N GLU A 121 -8.87 -9.33 -13.49
CA GLU A 121 -9.30 -10.07 -12.30
C GLU A 121 -10.50 -9.40 -11.60
N ILE A 122 -10.48 -8.07 -11.47
CA ILE A 122 -11.57 -7.32 -10.84
C ILE A 122 -12.85 -7.39 -11.69
N TYR A 123 -12.74 -7.29 -13.03
CA TYR A 123 -13.89 -7.46 -13.92
C TYR A 123 -14.49 -8.87 -13.79
N GLN A 124 -13.66 -9.91 -13.82
CA GLN A 124 -14.11 -11.29 -13.66
C GLN A 124 -14.82 -11.51 -12.31
N THR A 125 -14.25 -10.96 -11.24
CA THR A 125 -14.86 -11.02 -9.90
C THR A 125 -16.22 -10.33 -9.88
N THR A 126 -16.32 -9.14 -10.46
CA THR A 126 -17.58 -8.36 -10.51
C THR A 126 -18.66 -9.09 -11.31
N GLU A 127 -18.31 -9.69 -12.45
CA GLU A 127 -19.25 -10.46 -13.26
C GLU A 127 -19.70 -11.76 -12.57
N ALA A 128 -18.81 -12.44 -11.85
CA ALA A 128 -19.16 -13.61 -11.05
C ALA A 128 -20.19 -13.26 -9.97
N LEU A 129 -19.97 -12.16 -9.24
CA LEU A 129 -20.90 -11.69 -8.20
C LEU A 129 -22.29 -11.36 -8.76
N LYS A 130 -22.37 -10.73 -9.94
CA LYS A 130 -23.65 -10.43 -10.61
C LYS A 130 -24.45 -11.67 -10.97
N ARG A 131 -23.80 -12.79 -11.28
CA ARG A 131 -24.47 -14.07 -11.61
C ARG A 131 -24.95 -14.84 -10.38
N MET A 132 -24.47 -14.49 -9.20
CA MET A 132 -24.82 -15.14 -7.93
C MET A 132 -26.02 -14.51 -7.22
N GLY A 133 -26.42 -13.30 -7.62
CA GLY A 133 -27.62 -12.61 -7.14
C GLY A 133 -28.79 -12.77 -8.09
#